data_AF-A0A2H3BHX8-F1
#
_entry.id   AF-A0A2H3BHX8-F1
#
_cell.length_a   1.000
_cell.length_b   1.000
_cell.length_c   1.000
_cell.angle_alpha   90.00
_cell.angle_beta   90.00
_cell.angle_gamma   90.00
#
_symmetry.space_group_name_H-M   'P 1'
#
loop_
_entity.id
_entity.type
_entity.pdbx_description
1 polymer ?
#
loop_
_entity_poly.entity_id
_entity_poly.type
_entity_poly.pdbx_seq_one_letter_code
_entity_poly.pdbx_strand_id
1 'polypeptide(L)'
;MSAESNTTSKETPASFFLTRRYQVFLPFTDKQIEWLLLILSDFEREVLNDSVESWLRGILYLCWFAWWPENPDGMFCQAEEEDDRRQRKVALLQIFTMHLEHRWHMPRGLPEEVGAGAVCEMIVGLHAMIDDMTSAE
;
A
#
# COMPACT_ATOMS: atom_id res chain seq x y z
N MET A 1 42.52 2.32 -39.45
CA MET A 1 42.24 3.07 -38.21
C MET A 1 40.75 2.94 -37.96
N SER A 2 40.36 1.94 -37.17
CA SER A 2 38.96 1.68 -36.83
C SER A 2 38.69 2.35 -35.50
N ALA A 3 37.72 3.26 -35.47
CA ALA A 3 37.25 3.89 -34.25
C ALA A 3 36.30 2.90 -33.53
N GLU A 4 36.73 2.40 -32.38
CA GLU A 4 35.89 1.63 -31.47
C GLU A 4 34.96 2.59 -30.72
N SER A 5 33.69 2.57 -31.09
CA SER A 5 32.61 3.27 -30.39
C SER A 5 32.39 2.61 -29.03
N ASN A 6 32.97 3.20 -28.00
CA ASN A 6 32.83 2.77 -26.61
C ASN A 6 31.45 3.23 -26.08
N THR A 7 30.39 2.49 -26.37
CA THR A 7 29.07 2.70 -25.76
C THR A 7 29.05 2.12 -24.36
N THR A 8 29.32 2.96 -23.36
CA THR A 8 29.01 2.67 -21.97
C THR A 8 27.50 2.55 -21.81
N SER A 9 27.00 1.31 -21.82
CA SER A 9 25.66 0.96 -21.37
C SER A 9 25.50 1.46 -19.92
N LYS A 10 24.67 2.48 -19.72
CA LYS A 10 24.19 2.82 -18.38
C LYS A 10 23.24 1.71 -17.97
N GLU A 11 23.78 0.69 -17.31
CA GLU A 11 22.99 -0.34 -16.65
C GLU A 11 22.02 0.37 -15.70
N THR A 12 20.75 0.35 -16.06
CA THR A 12 19.67 0.79 -15.18
C THR A 12 19.68 -0.21 -14.02
N PRO A 13 19.75 0.23 -12.75
CA PRO A 13 19.67 -0.70 -11.64
C PRO A 13 18.38 -1.49 -11.79
N ALA A 14 18.48 -2.82 -11.88
CA ALA A 14 17.32 -3.68 -11.86
C ALA A 14 16.65 -3.52 -10.49
N SER A 15 15.61 -2.68 -10.44
CA SER A 15 14.71 -2.58 -9.31
C SER A 15 13.90 -3.88 -9.26
N PHE A 16 14.23 -4.78 -8.36
CA PHE A 16 13.43 -5.97 -8.10
C PHE A 16 12.38 -5.65 -7.03
N PHE A 17 11.11 -5.74 -7.40
CA PHE A 17 9.99 -5.72 -6.44
C PHE A 17 9.97 -7.05 -5.69
N LEU A 18 10.27 -7.02 -4.39
CA LEU A 18 10.10 -8.19 -3.53
C LEU A 18 8.62 -8.36 -3.19
N THR A 19 7.91 -9.13 -4.01
CA THR A 19 6.48 -9.48 -3.83
C THR A 19 6.20 -10.36 -2.60
N ARG A 20 7.22 -10.77 -1.83
CA ARG A 20 7.05 -11.62 -0.63
C ARG A 20 6.48 -10.89 0.60
N ARG A 21 6.43 -9.56 0.61
CA ARG A 21 5.90 -8.77 1.75
C ARG A 21 4.38 -8.61 1.75
N TYR A 22 3.73 -8.76 0.60
CA TYR A 22 2.29 -8.53 0.48
C TYR A 22 1.57 -9.87 0.37
N GLN A 23 0.73 -10.17 1.37
CA GLN A 23 -0.05 -11.40 1.46
C GLN A 23 -1.53 -11.07 1.40
N VAL A 24 -1.96 -10.58 0.24
CA VAL A 24 -3.37 -10.25 0.00
C VAL A 24 -4.09 -11.52 -0.46
N PHE A 25 -4.50 -12.34 0.51
CA PHE A 25 -5.28 -13.56 0.24
C PHE A 25 -6.79 -13.33 0.31
N LEU A 26 -7.22 -12.20 0.88
CA LEU A 26 -8.63 -11.86 0.99
C LEU A 26 -9.21 -11.52 -0.39
N PRO A 27 -10.35 -12.11 -0.78
CA PRO A 27 -11.01 -11.74 -2.01
C PRO A 27 -11.60 -10.32 -1.90
N PHE A 28 -11.52 -9.60 -3.01
CA PHE A 28 -12.13 -8.29 -3.21
C PHE A 28 -13.01 -8.36 -4.45
N THR A 29 -14.20 -7.75 -4.38
CA THR A 29 -15.08 -7.59 -5.53
C THR A 29 -14.59 -6.49 -6.45
N ASP A 30 -15.01 -6.51 -7.72
CA ASP A 30 -14.64 -5.46 -8.69
C ASP A 30 -14.99 -4.05 -8.18
N LYS A 31 -16.17 -3.89 -7.57
CA LYS A 31 -16.61 -2.61 -6.97
C LYS A 31 -15.70 -2.15 -5.84
N GLN A 32 -15.24 -3.08 -5.02
CA GLN A 32 -14.29 -2.77 -3.94
C GLN A 32 -12.95 -2.32 -4.51
N ILE A 33 -12.44 -3.02 -5.53
CA ILE A 33 -11.20 -2.62 -6.21
C ILE A 33 -11.34 -1.25 -6.88
N GLU A 34 -12.42 -1.02 -7.62
CA GLU A 34 -12.72 0.28 -8.24
C GLU A 34 -12.70 1.40 -7.20
N TRP A 35 -13.32 1.16 -6.04
CA TRP A 35 -13.32 2.15 -4.97
C TRP A 35 -11.93 2.42 -4.39
N LEU A 36 -11.14 1.37 -4.14
CA LEU A 36 -9.76 1.54 -3.66
C LEU A 36 -8.92 2.35 -4.64
N LEU A 37 -9.08 2.11 -5.95
CA LEU A 37 -8.38 2.86 -6.98
C LEU A 37 -8.73 4.36 -6.97
N LEU A 38 -9.99 4.71 -6.65
CA LEU A 38 -10.43 6.12 -6.59
C LEU A 38 -9.76 6.90 -5.46
N ILE A 39 -9.46 6.24 -4.34
CA ILE A 39 -8.91 6.90 -3.14
C ILE A 39 -7.39 6.75 -3.02
N LEU A 40 -6.72 6.13 -4.01
CA LEU A 40 -5.26 5.99 -4.03
C LEU A 40 -4.53 7.32 -3.91
N SER A 41 -5.04 8.38 -4.55
CA SER A 41 -4.43 9.71 -4.48
C SER A 41 -4.57 10.34 -3.10
N ASP A 42 -5.64 10.02 -2.37
CA ASP A 42 -5.78 10.48 -0.99
C ASP A 42 -4.75 9.78 -0.11
N PHE A 43 -4.60 8.47 -0.22
CA PHE A 43 -3.57 7.73 0.51
C PHE A 43 -2.17 8.28 0.25
N GLU A 44 -1.78 8.47 -1.02
CA GLU A 44 -0.48 9.05 -1.39
C GLU A 44 -0.28 10.42 -0.73
N ARG A 45 -1.28 11.30 -0.76
CA ARG A 45 -1.22 12.61 -0.09
C ARG A 45 -0.98 12.47 1.41
N GLU A 46 -1.67 11.55 2.08
CA GLU A 46 -1.51 11.39 3.54
C GLU A 46 -0.17 10.74 3.92
N VAL A 47 0.42 9.92 3.04
CA VAL A 47 1.82 9.45 3.21
C VAL A 47 2.78 10.63 3.17
N LEU A 48 2.62 11.52 2.19
CA LEU A 48 3.46 12.71 2.05
C LEU A 48 3.31 13.70 3.21
N ASN A 49 2.14 13.72 3.85
CA ASN A 49 1.82 14.59 4.98
C ASN A 49 2.06 13.96 6.36
N ASP A 50 2.58 12.72 6.42
CA ASP A 50 2.78 11.97 7.66
C ASP A 50 1.49 11.82 8.51
N SER A 51 0.34 11.65 7.83
CA SER A 51 -1.00 11.59 8.44
C SER A 51 -1.72 10.27 8.19
N VAL A 52 -1.00 9.26 7.69
CA VAL A 52 -1.53 7.95 7.25
C VAL A 52 -2.40 7.30 8.34
N GLU A 53 -1.89 7.16 9.57
CA GLU A 53 -2.63 6.45 10.62
C GLU A 53 -3.98 7.13 10.93
N SER A 54 -3.97 8.47 11.03
CA SER A 54 -5.18 9.25 11.29
C SER A 54 -6.18 9.10 10.15
N TRP A 55 -5.73 9.12 8.91
CA TRP A 55 -6.60 8.94 7.75
C TRP A 55 -7.15 7.52 7.64
N LEU A 56 -6.32 6.50 7.89
CA LEU A 56 -6.75 5.10 7.90
C LEU A 56 -7.90 4.89 8.90
N ARG A 57 -7.71 5.35 10.13
CA ARG A 57 -8.71 5.21 11.21
C ARG A 57 -9.93 6.10 11.01
N GLY A 58 -9.74 7.36 10.61
CA GLY A 58 -10.78 8.38 10.58
C GLY A 58 -11.59 8.41 9.28
N ILE A 59 -11.08 7.83 8.20
CA ILE A 59 -11.73 7.89 6.89
C ILE A 59 -11.80 6.49 6.28
N LEU A 60 -10.67 5.87 5.96
CA LEU A 60 -10.65 4.63 5.17
C LEU A 60 -11.47 3.53 5.84
N TYR A 61 -11.13 3.16 7.07
CA TYR A 61 -11.76 2.03 7.75
C TYR A 61 -13.22 2.32 8.11
N LEU A 62 -13.54 3.54 8.51
CA LEU A 62 -14.93 3.92 8.80
C LEU A 62 -15.81 3.80 7.55
N CYS A 63 -15.37 4.37 6.43
CA CYS A 63 -16.12 4.28 5.17
C CYS A 63 -16.19 2.84 4.65
N TRP A 64 -15.07 2.10 4.72
CA TRP A 64 -15.01 0.71 4.24
C TRP A 64 -16.02 -0.18 4.96
N PHE A 65 -15.97 -0.24 6.29
CA PHE A 65 -16.84 -1.14 7.05
C PHE A 65 -18.30 -0.67 7.10
N ALA A 66 -18.58 0.61 6.79
CA ALA A 66 -19.94 1.09 6.59
C ALA A 66 -20.54 0.63 5.27
N TRP A 67 -19.75 0.58 4.18
CA TRP A 67 -20.22 0.17 2.86
C TRP A 67 -20.13 -1.33 2.60
N TRP A 68 -19.15 -2.01 3.21
CA TRP A 68 -18.94 -3.44 3.09
C TRP A 68 -18.79 -4.07 4.49
N PRO A 69 -19.91 -4.25 5.22
CA PRO A 69 -19.88 -4.96 6.49
C PRO A 69 -19.43 -6.41 6.27
N GLU A 70 -18.46 -6.88 7.05
CA GLU A 70 -17.94 -8.26 6.93
C GLU A 70 -18.95 -9.31 7.43
N ASN A 71 -19.80 -8.94 8.41
CA ASN A 71 -20.85 -9.80 8.94
C ASN A 71 -22.23 -9.10 8.85
N PRO A 72 -22.82 -8.98 7.65
CA PRO A 72 -24.09 -8.25 7.48
C PRO A 72 -25.24 -8.88 8.26
N ASP A 73 -25.19 -10.20 8.46
CA ASP A 73 -26.27 -10.99 9.06
C ASP A 73 -26.04 -11.34 10.54
N GLY A 74 -24.91 -10.93 11.14
CA GLY A 74 -24.61 -11.20 12.55
C GLY A 74 -24.37 -12.69 12.85
N MET A 75 -23.88 -13.46 11.88
CA MET A 75 -23.75 -14.93 11.97
C MET A 75 -22.48 -15.40 12.70
N PHE A 76 -21.42 -14.60 12.70
CA PHE A 76 -20.14 -14.92 13.34
C PHE A 76 -20.07 -14.43 14.78
N CYS A 77 -19.19 -15.04 15.59
CA CYS A 77 -18.95 -14.54 16.93
C CYS A 77 -18.05 -13.29 16.92
N GLN A 78 -18.07 -12.51 18.01
CA GLN A 78 -17.30 -11.25 18.08
C GLN A 78 -15.78 -11.43 17.88
N ALA A 79 -15.22 -12.57 18.31
CA ALA A 79 -13.80 -12.86 18.15
C ALA A 79 -13.42 -13.07 16.68
N GLU A 80 -14.27 -13.80 15.93
CA GLU A 80 -14.08 -14.01 14.48
C GLU A 80 -14.23 -12.69 13.73
N GLU A 81 -15.24 -11.87 14.06
CA GLU A 81 -15.42 -10.57 13.42
C GLU A 81 -14.24 -9.63 13.61
N GLU A 82 -13.64 -9.61 14.80
CA GLU A 82 -12.49 -8.74 15.06
C GLU A 82 -11.24 -9.22 14.31
N ASP A 83 -11.04 -10.54 14.21
CA ASP A 83 -9.97 -11.11 13.40
C ASP A 83 -10.16 -10.79 11.91
N ASP A 84 -11.36 -10.99 11.36
CA ASP A 84 -11.67 -10.66 9.96
C ASP A 84 -11.46 -9.17 9.68
N ARG A 85 -11.92 -8.29 10.58
CA ARG A 85 -11.70 -6.84 10.46
C ARG A 85 -10.21 -6.49 10.51
N ARG A 86 -9.45 -7.12 11.40
CA ARG A 86 -7.99 -6.91 11.49
C ARG A 86 -7.31 -7.33 10.19
N GLN A 87 -7.59 -8.54 9.71
CA GLN A 87 -7.04 -9.05 8.45
C GLN A 87 -7.42 -8.15 7.27
N ARG A 88 -8.66 -7.67 7.21
CA ARG A 88 -9.09 -6.72 6.18
C ARG A 88 -8.32 -5.40 6.24
N LYS A 89 -8.14 -4.81 7.43
CA LYS A 89 -7.38 -3.57 7.60
C LYS A 89 -5.93 -3.71 7.11
N VAL A 90 -5.29 -4.85 7.44
CA VAL A 90 -3.93 -5.19 6.97
C VAL A 90 -3.92 -5.30 5.44
N ALA A 91 -4.84 -6.08 4.86
CA ALA A 91 -4.90 -6.27 3.42
C ALA A 91 -5.10 -4.93 2.66
N LEU A 92 -5.96 -4.06 3.17
CA LEU A 92 -6.17 -2.72 2.61
C LEU A 92 -4.87 -1.92 2.60
N LEU A 93 -4.17 -1.83 3.73
CA LEU A 93 -2.90 -1.11 3.81
C LEU A 93 -1.85 -1.72 2.88
N GLN A 94 -1.74 -3.04 2.82
CA GLN A 94 -0.84 -3.74 1.91
C GLN A 94 -1.12 -3.41 0.43
N ILE A 95 -2.38 -3.38 0.00
CA ILE A 95 -2.77 -3.00 -1.36
C ILE A 95 -2.31 -1.57 -1.66
N PHE A 96 -2.61 -0.63 -0.76
CA PHE A 96 -2.22 0.78 -0.92
C PHE A 96 -0.70 0.96 -1.00
N THR A 97 0.05 0.36 -0.07
CA THR A 97 1.51 0.43 -0.06
C THR A 97 2.11 -0.19 -1.31
N MET A 98 1.64 -1.36 -1.75
CA MET A 98 2.10 -1.99 -2.99
C MET A 98 1.88 -1.09 -4.21
N HIS A 99 0.70 -0.47 -4.32
CA HIS A 99 0.41 0.46 -5.42
C HIS A 99 1.31 1.69 -5.38
N LEU A 100 1.53 2.25 -4.19
CA LEU A 100 2.35 3.43 -3.99
C LEU A 100 3.81 3.16 -4.36
N GLU A 101 4.37 2.04 -3.87
CA GLU A 101 5.71 1.62 -4.23
C GLU A 101 5.84 1.46 -5.75
N HIS A 102 4.92 0.73 -6.38
CA HIS A 102 4.94 0.54 -7.83
C HIS A 102 4.94 1.88 -8.57
N ARG A 103 4.06 2.80 -8.17
CA ARG A 103 4.00 4.14 -8.75
C ARG A 103 5.32 4.88 -8.59
N TRP A 104 5.88 4.94 -7.38
CA TRP A 104 7.08 5.71 -7.09
C TRP A 104 8.36 5.14 -7.73
N HIS A 105 8.38 3.84 -8.05
CA HIS A 105 9.46 3.21 -8.82
C HIS A 105 9.34 3.43 -10.34
N MET A 106 8.18 3.83 -10.85
CA MET A 106 8.01 4.10 -12.27
C MET A 106 8.63 5.45 -12.67
N PRO A 107 9.12 5.60 -13.92
CA PRO A 107 9.64 6.88 -14.41
C PRO A 107 8.61 8.00 -14.22
N ARG A 108 9.04 9.12 -13.61
CA ARG A 108 8.19 10.29 -13.25
C ARG A 108 7.12 10.02 -12.18
N GLY A 109 7.15 8.86 -11.53
CA GLY A 109 6.22 8.56 -10.44
C GLY A 109 6.71 9.04 -9.08
N LEU A 110 8.01 9.31 -8.94
CA LEU A 110 8.60 9.79 -7.70
C LEU A 110 8.21 11.27 -7.44
N PRO A 111 7.73 11.62 -6.25
CA PRO A 111 7.45 13.01 -5.89
C PRO A 111 8.75 13.83 -5.85
N GLU A 112 8.90 14.74 -6.82
CA GLU A 112 10.11 15.53 -7.03
C GLU A 112 10.44 16.43 -5.82
N GLU A 113 9.42 16.85 -5.06
CA GLU A 113 9.59 17.77 -3.93
C GLU A 113 10.23 17.11 -2.70
N VAL A 114 10.17 15.78 -2.59
CA VAL A 114 10.52 15.02 -1.37
C VAL A 114 11.87 14.32 -1.49
N GLY A 115 12.27 13.97 -2.72
CA GLY A 115 13.52 13.29 -3.00
C GLY A 115 13.52 11.80 -2.62
N ALA A 116 14.38 11.03 -3.27
CA ALA A 116 14.36 9.57 -3.18
C ALA A 116 14.63 9.02 -1.75
N GLY A 117 15.45 9.71 -0.95
CA GLY A 117 15.77 9.28 0.41
C GLY A 117 14.55 9.28 1.34
N ALA A 118 13.80 10.39 1.37
CA ALA A 118 12.61 10.50 2.21
C ALA A 118 11.47 9.59 1.72
N VAL A 119 11.32 9.39 0.41
CA VAL A 119 10.40 8.39 -0.16
C VAL A 119 10.71 6.99 0.37
N CYS A 120 11.98 6.58 0.42
CA CYS A 120 12.36 5.29 0.99
C CYS A 120 11.99 5.17 2.48
N GLU A 121 12.21 6.22 3.27
CA GLU A 121 11.84 6.24 4.69
C GLU A 121 10.33 6.11 4.89
N MET A 122 9.52 6.82 4.07
CA MET A 122 8.06 6.72 4.10
C MET A 122 7.58 5.30 3.80
N ILE A 123 8.13 4.65 2.77
CA ILE A 123 7.79 3.26 2.44
C ILE A 123 8.18 2.30 3.58
N VAL A 124 9.35 2.49 4.18
CA VAL A 124 9.78 1.69 5.34
C VAL A 124 8.83 1.89 6.52
N GLY A 125 8.37 3.12 6.77
CA GLY A 125 7.37 3.41 7.80
C GLY A 125 6.04 2.68 7.56
N LEU A 126 5.57 2.64 6.30
CA LEU A 126 4.38 1.87 5.92
C LEU A 126 4.55 0.36 6.15
N HIS A 127 5.74 -0.18 5.88
CA HIS A 127 6.03 -1.59 6.18
C HIS A 127 6.05 -1.87 7.68
N ALA A 128 6.67 -1.01 8.48
CA ALA A 128 6.65 -1.16 9.93
C ALA A 128 5.21 -1.16 10.47
N MET A 129 4.34 -0.29 9.93
CA MET A 129 2.92 -0.28 10.30
C MET A 129 2.20 -1.58 9.94
N ILE A 130 2.48 -2.18 8.78
CA ILE A 130 1.93 -3.49 8.39
C ILE A 130 2.43 -4.59 9.34
N ASP A 131 3.72 -4.58 9.68
CA ASP A 131 4.32 -5.55 10.60
C ASP A 131 3.72 -5.45 12.01
N ASP A 132 3.51 -4.24 12.51
CA ASP A 132 2.86 -3.98 13.80
C ASP A 132 1.41 -4.50 13.83
N MET A 133 0.66 -4.29 12.74
CA MET A 133 -0.73 -4.75 12.63
C MET A 133 -0.84 -6.28 12.50
N THR A 134 0.19 -6.95 11.97
CA THR A 134 0.22 -8.41 11.81
C THR A 134 0.80 -9.14 13.02
N SER A 135 1.62 -8.47 13.83
CA SER A 135 2.26 -9.03 15.03
C SER A 135 1.40 -8.90 16.30
N ALA A 136 0.25 -8.22 16.23
CA ALA A 136 -0.68 -8.06 17.34
C ALA A 136 -1.48 -9.36 17.60
N GLU A 137 -0.91 -10.25 18.42
CA GLU A 137 -1.58 -11.39 19.08
C GLU A 137 -2.34 -10.97 20.34
#